data_AF-A0A4Y8UU13-F1
#
_entry.id   AF-A0A4Y8UU13-F1
#
_cell.length_a   1.000
_cell.length_b   1.000
_cell.length_c   1.000
_cell.angle_alpha   90.00
_cell.angle_beta   90.00
_cell.angle_gamma   90.00
#
_symmetry.space_group_name_H-M   'P 1'
#
loop_
_entity.id
_entity.type
_entity.pdbx_description
1 polymer ?
#
loop_
_entity_poly.entity_id
_entity_poly.type
_entity_poly.pdbx_seq_one_letter_code
_entity_poly.pdbx_strand_id
1 'polypeptide(L)'
;MPSRVERPLHDLRLERRALRAERDLVAWWRRLVRARIDLTVAGAATPGPLGEHVAFALPLEVALEVPRPDELRATLGEGTTGHDVGALPQLRSLDAQLARYEAGVLEALAGTTSRLVAHVAADPTAAVRRRTRSVEGS
;
A
#
# COMPACT_ATOMS: atom_id res chain seq x y z
N MET A 1 5.29 32.31 26.83
CA MET A 1 4.51 31.23 26.19
C MET A 1 4.56 31.47 24.69
N PRO A 2 5.48 30.82 23.94
CA PRO A 2 5.75 31.20 22.57
C PRO A 2 4.55 30.86 21.68
N SER A 3 4.16 31.83 20.86
CA SER A 3 3.11 31.69 19.86
C SER A 3 3.41 30.47 18.97
N ARG A 4 2.50 29.50 18.99
CA ARG A 4 2.38 28.53 17.89
C ARG A 4 2.24 29.37 16.64
N VAL A 5 3.28 29.41 15.81
CA VAL A 5 3.21 30.03 14.49
C VAL A 5 1.99 29.41 13.80
N GLU A 6 0.93 30.20 13.62
CA GLU A 6 -0.25 29.77 12.87
C GLU A 6 0.25 29.43 11.46
N ARG A 7 0.41 28.13 11.19
CA ARG A 7 0.70 27.69 9.83
C ARG A 7 -0.50 28.08 8.96
N PRO A 8 -0.31 28.84 7.88
CA PRO A 8 -1.38 29.19 6.97
C PRO A 8 -2.16 27.95 6.52
N LEU A 9 -3.49 28.06 6.40
CA LEU A 9 -4.36 26.98 5.92
C LEU A 9 -3.89 26.37 4.58
N HIS A 10 -3.30 27.19 3.73
CA HIS A 10 -2.70 26.77 2.47
C HIS A 10 -1.59 25.73 2.67
N ASP A 11 -0.69 25.98 3.62
CA ASP A 11 0.47 25.14 3.86
C ASP A 11 0.04 23.81 4.47
N LEU A 12 -0.96 23.81 5.35
CA LEU A 12 -1.58 22.58 5.87
C LEU A 12 -2.22 21.74 4.76
N ARG A 13 -2.83 22.37 3.74
CA ARG A 13 -3.40 21.66 2.58
C ARG A 13 -2.31 21.06 1.69
N LEU A 14 -1.22 21.79 1.46
CA LEU A 14 -0.06 21.28 0.72
C LEU A 14 0.62 20.12 1.46
N GLU A 15 0.87 20.28 2.76
CA GLU A 15 1.43 19.24 3.64
C GLU A 15 0.55 17.97 3.60
N ARG A 16 -0.78 18.12 3.73
CA ARG A 16 -1.72 16.99 3.63
C ARG A 16 -1.68 16.30 2.26
N ARG A 17 -1.54 17.05 1.17
CA ARG A 17 -1.44 16.48 -0.19
C ARG A 17 -0.14 15.69 -0.36
N ALA A 18 0.98 16.24 0.11
CA ALA A 18 2.27 15.57 0.07
C ALA A 18 2.25 14.27 0.88
N LEU A 19 1.71 14.29 2.11
CA LEU A 19 1.59 13.10 2.96
C LEU A 19 0.71 12.00 2.35
N ARG A 20 -0.34 12.37 1.59
CA ARG A 20 -1.15 11.39 0.85
C ARG A 20 -0.38 10.75 -0.29
N ALA A 21 0.35 11.54 -1.07
CA ALA A 21 1.17 11.03 -2.15
C ALA A 21 2.25 10.08 -1.61
N GLU A 22 2.90 10.46 -0.51
CA GLU A 22 3.89 9.63 0.17
C GLU A 22 3.29 8.30 0.64
N ARG A 23 2.12 8.33 1.28
CA ARG A 23 1.40 7.10 1.68
C ARG A 23 1.16 6.18 0.49
N ASP A 24 0.72 6.72 -0.65
CA ASP A 24 0.43 5.91 -1.83
C ASP A 24 1.70 5.29 -2.42
N LEU A 25 2.82 6.02 -2.40
CA LEU A 25 4.14 5.50 -2.78
C LEU A 25 4.61 4.38 -1.84
N VAL A 26 4.50 4.57 -0.52
CA VAL A 26 4.88 3.55 0.47
C VAL A 26 4.03 2.30 0.31
N ALA A 27 2.72 2.45 0.11
CA ALA A 27 1.82 1.32 -0.14
C ALA A 27 2.19 0.55 -1.41
N TRP A 28 2.61 1.26 -2.47
CA TRP A 28 3.12 0.63 -3.68
C TRP A 28 4.40 -0.16 -3.42
N TRP A 29 5.38 0.42 -2.73
CA TRP A 29 6.62 -0.26 -2.36
C TRP A 29 6.38 -1.49 -1.49
N ARG A 30 5.47 -1.42 -0.52
CA ARG A 30 5.10 -2.57 0.32
C ARG A 30 4.51 -3.72 -0.49
N ARG A 31 3.64 -3.42 -1.46
CA ARG A 31 3.09 -4.45 -2.37
C ARG A 31 4.20 -5.12 -3.17
N LEU A 32 5.17 -4.35 -3.68
CA LEU A 32 6.30 -4.89 -4.43
C LEU A 32 7.19 -5.80 -3.56
N VAL A 33 7.52 -5.38 -2.34
CA VAL A 33 8.33 -6.19 -1.41
C VAL A 33 7.60 -7.48 -1.04
N ARG A 34 6.28 -7.42 -0.77
CA ARG A 34 5.47 -8.61 -0.47
C ARG A 34 5.41 -9.58 -1.64
N ALA A 35 5.14 -9.09 -2.85
CA ALA A 35 5.17 -9.92 -4.05
C ALA A 35 6.54 -10.60 -4.23
N ARG A 36 7.65 -9.89 -3.91
CA ARG A 36 8.98 -10.51 -3.94
C ARG A 36 9.15 -11.60 -2.88
N ILE A 37 8.69 -11.37 -1.65
CA ILE A 37 8.68 -12.41 -0.59
C ILE A 37 7.90 -13.63 -1.06
N ASP A 38 6.70 -13.42 -1.60
CA ASP A 38 5.82 -14.49 -2.06
C ASP A 38 6.48 -15.32 -3.16
N LEU A 39 7.13 -14.66 -4.14
CA LEU A 39 7.89 -15.34 -5.19
C LEU A 39 9.12 -16.10 -4.65
N THR A 40 9.86 -15.54 -3.69
CA THR A 40 10.99 -16.24 -3.06
C THR A 40 10.52 -17.47 -2.27
N VAL A 41 9.38 -17.37 -1.57
CA VAL A 41 8.78 -18.51 -0.85
C VAL A 41 8.29 -19.57 -1.83
N ALA A 42 7.58 -19.19 -2.89
CA ALA A 42 7.09 -20.11 -3.91
C ALA A 42 8.24 -20.84 -4.63
N GLY A 43 9.38 -20.17 -4.84
CA GLY A 43 10.58 -20.81 -5.38
C GLY A 43 11.26 -21.82 -4.42
N ALA A 44 11.09 -21.65 -3.11
CA ALA A 44 11.64 -22.56 -2.10
C ALA A 44 10.70 -23.73 -1.77
N ALA A 45 9.39 -23.54 -1.93
CA ALA A 45 8.35 -24.53 -1.68
C ALA A 45 7.38 -24.53 -2.87
N THR A 46 7.68 -25.36 -3.88
CA THR A 46 6.80 -25.54 -5.03
C THR A 46 5.41 -25.96 -4.55
N PRO A 47 4.34 -25.25 -4.93
CA PRO A 47 2.98 -25.62 -4.55
C PRO A 47 2.64 -27.05 -5.00
N GLY A 48 1.94 -27.79 -4.13
CA GLY A 48 1.43 -29.12 -4.46
C GLY A 48 0.33 -29.09 -5.53
N PRO A 49 -0.07 -30.26 -6.05
CA PRO A 49 -1.14 -30.36 -7.04
C PRO A 49 -2.48 -29.89 -6.45
N LEU A 50 -3.31 -29.26 -7.30
CA LEU A 50 -4.66 -28.87 -6.92
C LEU A 50 -5.60 -30.09 -6.89
N GLY A 51 -6.57 -30.08 -5.98
CA GLY A 51 -7.65 -31.06 -5.95
C GLY A 51 -7.32 -32.42 -5.32
N GLU A 52 -6.05 -32.76 -5.07
CA GLU A 52 -5.65 -34.08 -4.56
C GLU A 52 -6.34 -34.45 -3.23
N HIS A 53 -6.42 -33.51 -2.29
CA HIS A 53 -7.04 -33.76 -0.97
C HIS A 53 -8.57 -33.80 -0.99
N VAL A 54 -9.20 -33.40 -2.10
CA VAL A 54 -10.67 -33.26 -2.22
C VAL A 54 -11.22 -33.99 -3.45
N ALA A 55 -10.43 -34.85 -4.09
CA ALA A 55 -10.76 -35.48 -5.38
C ALA A 55 -12.10 -36.23 -5.35
N PHE A 56 -12.47 -36.82 -4.20
CA PHE A 56 -13.73 -37.56 -4.02
C PHE A 56 -14.87 -36.72 -3.43
N ALA A 57 -14.60 -35.47 -3.06
CA ALA A 57 -15.57 -34.54 -2.51
C ALA A 57 -15.99 -33.46 -3.52
N LEU A 58 -15.21 -33.25 -4.58
CA LEU A 58 -15.53 -32.30 -5.64
C LEU A 58 -16.66 -32.85 -6.53
N PRO A 59 -17.66 -32.01 -6.86
CA PRO A 59 -18.58 -32.31 -7.95
C PRO A 59 -17.79 -32.57 -9.24
N LEU A 60 -18.26 -33.51 -10.06
CA LEU A 60 -17.55 -33.97 -11.25
C LEU A 60 -17.23 -32.81 -12.20
N GLU A 61 -18.19 -31.91 -12.41
CA GLU A 61 -18.04 -30.73 -13.25
C GLU A 61 -16.92 -29.79 -12.78
N VAL A 62 -16.67 -29.71 -11.47
CA VAL A 62 -15.57 -28.92 -10.92
C VAL A 62 -14.25 -29.67 -11.01
N ALA A 63 -14.27 -30.99 -10.78
CA ALA A 63 -13.08 -31.82 -10.86
C ALA A 63 -12.46 -31.83 -12.28
N LEU A 64 -13.30 -31.73 -13.31
CA LEU A 64 -12.87 -31.65 -14.72
C LEU A 64 -12.13 -30.34 -15.07
N GLU A 65 -12.38 -29.28 -14.32
CA GLU A 65 -11.79 -27.95 -14.52
C GLU A 65 -10.51 -27.73 -13.68
N VAL A 66 -10.05 -28.73 -12.93
CA VAL A 66 -8.83 -28.60 -12.11
C VAL A 66 -7.61 -28.44 -13.04
N PRO A 67 -6.87 -27.31 -12.95
CA PRO A 67 -5.71 -27.09 -13.80
C PRO A 67 -4.63 -28.15 -13.57
N ARG A 68 -4.00 -28.61 -14.65
CA ARG A 68 -2.96 -29.64 -14.55
C ARG A 68 -1.70 -29.04 -13.90
N PRO A 69 -1.05 -29.76 -12.96
CA PRO A 69 0.17 -29.27 -12.32
C PRO A 69 1.27 -28.87 -13.32
N ASP A 70 1.41 -29.62 -14.42
CA ASP A 70 2.42 -29.37 -15.44
C ASP A 70 2.14 -28.10 -16.25
N GLU A 71 0.86 -27.82 -16.53
CA GLU A 71 0.42 -26.60 -17.22
C GLU A 71 0.66 -25.37 -16.35
N LEU A 72 0.35 -25.45 -15.06
CA LEU A 72 0.66 -24.40 -14.09
C LEU A 72 2.16 -24.14 -14.00
N ARG A 73 2.98 -25.20 -13.89
CA ARG A 73 4.45 -25.09 -13.85
C ARG A 73 5.03 -24.49 -15.14
N ALA A 74 4.55 -24.93 -16.30
CA ALA A 74 4.99 -24.40 -17.58
C ALA A 74 4.64 -22.92 -17.76
N THR A 75 3.45 -22.51 -17.33
CA THR A 75 2.94 -21.13 -17.46
C THR A 75 3.63 -20.16 -16.51
N LEU A 76 3.89 -20.59 -15.26
CA LEU A 76 4.62 -19.80 -14.27
C LEU A 76 6.15 -19.81 -14.52
N GLY A 77 6.61 -20.70 -15.41
CA GLY A 77 7.99 -20.91 -15.81
C GLY A 77 8.78 -21.73 -14.78
N GLU A 78 9.78 -22.49 -15.26
CA GLU A 78 10.87 -23.03 -14.42
C GLU A 78 11.83 -21.92 -13.92
N GLY A 79 11.59 -20.68 -14.38
CA GLY A 79 12.40 -19.48 -14.21
C GLY A 79 12.30 -18.78 -12.85
N THR A 80 12.10 -19.51 -11.76
CA THR A 80 12.69 -19.08 -10.47
C THR A 80 14.18 -19.39 -10.48
N THR A 81 14.92 -18.88 -11.46
CA THR A 81 16.37 -18.83 -11.38
C THR A 81 16.75 -17.92 -10.21
N GLY A 82 17.05 -18.53 -9.06
CA GLY A 82 17.84 -17.92 -7.99
C GLY A 82 17.21 -16.73 -7.28
N HIS A 83 15.95 -16.81 -6.85
CA HIS A 83 15.56 -15.95 -5.72
C HIS A 83 16.25 -16.50 -4.48
N ASP A 84 17.36 -15.87 -4.10
CA ASP A 84 18.13 -16.26 -2.93
C ASP A 84 17.22 -16.29 -1.70
N VAL A 85 16.94 -17.50 -1.20
CA VAL A 85 16.17 -17.71 0.04
C VAL A 85 16.87 -17.03 1.21
N GLY A 86 18.21 -16.87 1.13
CA GLY A 86 19.02 -16.10 2.05
C GLY A 86 18.69 -14.61 2.10
N ALA A 87 17.98 -14.06 1.10
CA ALA A 87 17.49 -12.69 1.08
C ALA A 87 16.14 -12.48 1.80
N LEU A 88 15.44 -13.57 2.19
CA LEU A 88 14.13 -13.47 2.86
C LEU A 88 14.17 -12.67 4.18
N PRO A 89 15.14 -12.85 5.09
CA PRO A 89 15.22 -12.05 6.31
C PRO A 89 15.32 -10.55 6.02
N GLN A 90 16.09 -10.16 5.01
CA GLN A 90 16.29 -8.77 4.60
C GLN A 90 15.01 -8.20 4.00
N LEU A 91 14.31 -8.96 3.14
CA LEU A 91 13.01 -8.56 2.58
C LEU A 91 11.94 -8.38 3.67
N ARG A 92 11.88 -9.28 4.66
CA ARG A 92 10.96 -9.15 5.80
C ARG A 92 11.30 -7.95 6.68
N SER A 93 12.59 -7.71 6.92
CA SER A 93 13.05 -6.52 7.64
C SER A 93 12.64 -5.24 6.91
N LEU A 94 12.77 -5.23 5.58
CA LEU A 94 12.35 -4.12 4.74
C LEU A 94 10.82 -3.90 4.76
N ASP A 95 9.99 -4.94 4.65
CA ASP A 95 8.53 -4.78 4.81
C ASP A 95 8.17 -4.22 6.19
N ALA A 96 8.85 -4.69 7.25
CA ALA A 96 8.63 -4.19 8.61
C ALA A 96 9.05 -2.71 8.75
N GLN A 97 10.16 -2.31 8.11
CA GLN A 97 10.59 -0.91 8.08
C GLN A 97 9.61 -0.04 7.31
N LEU A 98 9.16 -0.47 6.13
CA LEU A 98 8.17 0.23 5.34
C LEU A 98 6.83 0.33 6.09
N ALA A 99 6.42 -0.70 6.82
CA ALA A 99 5.21 -0.67 7.63
C ALA A 99 5.29 0.35 8.77
N ARG A 100 6.44 0.44 9.45
CA ARG A 100 6.67 1.48 10.48
C ARG A 100 6.67 2.88 9.86
N TYR A 101 7.29 3.04 8.70
CA TYR A 101 7.29 4.32 8.00
C TYR A 101 5.88 4.73 7.55
N GLU A 102 5.10 3.81 6.98
CA GLU A 102 3.71 4.05 6.61
C GLU A 102 2.87 4.48 7.82
N ALA A 103 3.04 3.81 8.97
CA ALA A 103 2.36 4.19 10.20
C ALA A 103 2.69 5.63 10.61
N GLY A 104 3.97 6.03 10.53
CA GLY A 104 4.39 7.41 10.80
C GLY A 104 3.80 8.42 9.81
N VAL A 105 3.74 8.09 8.51
CA VAL A 105 3.10 8.95 7.50
C VAL A 105 1.58 9.09 7.76
N LEU A 106 0.91 8.01 8.16
CA LEU A 106 -0.52 8.02 8.51
C LEU A 106 -0.78 8.86 9.76
N GLU A 107 0.07 8.75 10.78
CA GLU A 107 -0.01 9.56 12.00
C GLU A 107 0.20 11.05 11.68
N ALA A 108 1.21 11.39 10.87
CA ALA A 108 1.45 12.76 10.40
C ALA A 108 0.27 13.30 9.57
N LEU A 109 -0.33 12.46 8.73
CA LEU A 109 -1.51 12.81 7.93
C LEU A 109 -2.73 13.08 8.82
N ALA A 110 -2.95 12.25 9.84
CA ALA A 110 -4.01 12.44 10.83
C ALA A 110 -3.79 13.74 11.61
N GLY A 111 -2.57 13.98 12.12
CA GLY A 111 -2.22 15.20 12.83
C GLY A 111 -2.39 16.47 12.00
N THR A 112 -2.01 16.44 10.71
CA THR A 112 -2.24 17.55 9.77
C THR A 112 -3.72 17.76 9.47
N THR A 113 -4.48 16.67 9.34
CA THR A 113 -5.94 16.74 9.14
C THR A 113 -6.64 17.36 10.35
N SER A 114 -6.28 16.96 11.58
CA SER A 114 -6.82 17.54 12.81
C SER A 114 -6.51 19.04 12.93
N ARG A 115 -5.27 19.45 12.62
CA ARG A 115 -4.90 20.88 12.58
C ARG A 115 -5.71 21.67 11.56
N LEU A 116 -5.93 21.10 10.37
CA LEU A 116 -6.74 21.73 9.32
C LEU A 116 -8.20 21.88 9.75
N VAL A 117 -8.80 20.85 10.35
CA VAL A 117 -10.16 20.90 10.87
C VAL A 117 -10.29 21.96 11.96
N ALA A 118 -9.35 22.01 12.92
CA ALA A 118 -9.35 23.02 13.98
C ALA A 118 -9.26 24.45 13.42
N HIS A 119 -8.41 24.68 12.41
CA HIS A 119 -8.27 25.99 11.78
C HIS A 119 -9.55 26.42 11.03
N VAL A 120 -10.20 25.49 10.31
CA VAL A 120 -11.47 25.76 9.61
C VAL A 120 -12.62 25.99 10.61
N ALA A 121 -12.64 25.28 11.74
CA ALA A 121 -13.62 25.51 12.78
C ALA A 121 -13.45 26.87 13.47
N ALA A 122 -12.21 27.33 13.62
CA ALA A 122 -11.89 28.64 14.21
C ALA A 122 -12.19 29.82 13.26
N ASP A 123 -11.95 29.67 11.96
CA ASP A 123 -12.34 30.65 10.93
C ASP A 123 -13.01 29.97 9.72
N PRO A 124 -14.35 29.80 9.76
CA PRO A 124 -15.10 29.23 8.65
C PRO A 124 -15.02 30.08 7.37
N THR A 125 -14.79 31.40 7.50
CA THR A 125 -14.75 32.33 6.36
C THR A 125 -13.46 32.22 5.56
N ALA A 126 -12.35 31.79 6.17
CA ALA A 126 -11.09 31.50 5.48
C ALA A 126 -11.21 30.41 4.42
N ALA A 127 -12.14 29.45 4.61
CA ALA A 127 -12.41 28.42 3.60
C ALA A 127 -13.16 28.97 2.38
N VAL A 128 -13.98 30.02 2.56
CA VAL A 128 -14.86 30.62 1.54
C VAL A 128 -14.14 31.70 0.73
N ARG A 129 -13.29 32.54 1.35
CA ARG A 129 -12.59 33.67 0.69
C ARG A 129 -11.69 33.25 -0.49
N ARG A 130 -11.22 32.00 -0.54
CA ARG A 130 -10.42 31.50 -1.67
C ARG A 130 -11.25 31.12 -2.89
N ARG A 131 -12.56 30.88 -2.73
CA ARG A 131 -13.46 30.49 -3.83
C ARG A 131 -13.90 31.70 -4.67
N THR A 132 -14.00 32.87 -4.06
CA THR A 132 -14.45 34.11 -4.72
C THR A 132 -13.34 34.84 -5.45
N ARG A 133 -12.09 34.78 -4.98
CA ARG A 133 -10.94 35.46 -5.61
C ARG A 133 -10.52 34.92 -6.98
N SER A 134 -11.09 33.81 -7.43
CA SER A 134 -10.83 33.22 -8.76
C SER A 134 -11.86 33.63 -9.82
N VAL A 135 -12.91 34.38 -9.47
CA VAL A 135 -14.03 34.72 -10.38
C VAL A 135 -13.98 36.18 -10.87
N GLU A 136 -13.15 37.05 -10.30
CA GLU A 136 -13.12 38.49 -10.62
C GLU A 136 -11.92 38.95 -11.45
N GLY A 137 -11.23 38.04 -12.16
CA GLY A 137 -10.09 38.36 -13.01
C GLY A 137 -10.20 37.76 -14.41
N SER A 138 -11.07 38.31 -15.24
CA SER A 138 -11.09 38.18 -16.70
C SER A 138 -11.41 39.53 -17.32
#